data_AF-A0A967L0L5-F1
#
_entry.id   AF-A0A967L0L5-F1
#
_cell.length_a   1.000
_cell.length_b   1.000
_cell.length_c   1.000
_cell.angle_alpha   90.00
_cell.angle_beta   90.00
_cell.angle_gamma   90.00
#
_symmetry.space_group_name_H-M   'P 1'
#
loop_
_entity.id
_entity.type
_entity.pdbx_description
1 polymer ?
#
loop_
_entity_poly.entity_id
_entity_poly.type
_entity_poly.pdbx_seq_one_letter_code
_entity_poly.pdbx_strand_id
1 'polypeptide(L)'
;VKGESMIDAGIMDGDLVVIEKRDTARNGEIVVALINNEEATLKRLQNNNDGSVTLLPENSAMKPMSYPAEQVQIQGVLVSLLRRY
;
A
#
# COMPACT_ATOMS: atom_id res chain seq x y z
N VAL A 1 -10.94 -2.77 -4.13
CA VAL A 1 -9.69 -3.48 -3.76
C VAL A 1 -9.72 -4.83 -4.44
N LYS A 2 -8.57 -5.37 -4.83
CA LYS A 2 -8.46 -6.72 -5.40
C LYS A 2 -7.46 -7.55 -4.60
N GLY A 3 -7.87 -8.75 -4.21
CA GLY A 3 -7.04 -9.71 -3.49
C GLY A 3 -7.01 -9.52 -1.97
N GLU A 4 -6.18 -10.34 -1.33
CA GLU A 4 -6.19 -10.58 0.13
C GLU A 4 -4.96 -9.97 0.84
N SER A 5 -4.18 -9.14 0.15
CA SER A 5 -2.90 -8.68 0.71
C SER A 5 -3.01 -7.76 1.93
N MET A 6 -4.24 -7.37 2.29
CA MET A 6 -4.52 -6.42 3.36
C MET A 6 -5.62 -6.92 4.32
N ILE A 7 -5.88 -8.25 4.38
CA ILE A 7 -6.96 -8.80 5.22
C ILE A 7 -6.74 -8.53 6.71
N ASP A 8 -5.49 -8.54 7.17
CA ASP A 8 -5.15 -8.36 8.60
C ASP A 8 -5.39 -6.89 9.01
N ALA A 9 -5.43 -5.97 8.04
CA ALA A 9 -5.88 -4.59 8.21
C ALA A 9 -7.40 -4.40 8.05
N GLY A 10 -8.16 -5.49 7.90
CA GLY A 10 -9.61 -5.48 7.71
C GLY A 10 -10.06 -5.11 6.29
N ILE A 11 -9.12 -4.94 5.35
CA ILE A 11 -9.39 -4.60 3.96
C ILE A 11 -9.56 -5.88 3.16
N MET A 12 -10.78 -6.14 2.71
CA MET A 12 -11.16 -7.35 1.99
C MET A 12 -11.27 -7.09 0.49
N ASP A 13 -11.27 -8.18 -0.27
CA ASP A 13 -11.58 -8.12 -1.69
C ASP A 13 -12.97 -7.51 -1.92
N GLY A 14 -13.08 -6.64 -2.93
CA GLY A 14 -14.31 -5.92 -3.23
C GLY A 14 -14.54 -4.63 -2.44
N ASP A 15 -13.75 -4.35 -1.40
CA ASP A 15 -13.90 -3.10 -0.64
C ASP A 15 -13.60 -1.87 -1.49
N LEU A 16 -14.36 -0.79 -1.24
CA LEU A 16 -14.07 0.52 -1.78
C LEU A 16 -13.20 1.28 -0.79
N VAL A 17 -12.00 1.67 -1.21
CA VAL A 17 -11.09 2.49 -0.41
C VAL A 17 -11.07 3.90 -0.95
N VAL A 18 -11.10 4.87 -0.04
CA VAL A 18 -10.93 6.28 -0.34
C VAL A 18 -9.47 6.63 -0.12
N ILE A 19 -8.84 7.15 -1.16
CA ILE A 19 -7.43 7.51 -1.18
C ILE A 19 -7.32 9.03 -1.26
N GLU A 20 -6.57 9.62 -0.33
CA GLU A 20 -6.17 11.00 -0.44
C GLU A 20 -4.93 11.09 -1.33
N LYS A 21 -5.05 11.82 -2.45
CA LYS A 21 -3.96 11.99 -3.41
C LYS A 21 -2.81 12.76 -2.76
N ARG A 22 -1.70 12.07 -2.57
CA ARG A 22 -0.44 12.59 -2.02
C ARG A 22 0.71 11.87 -2.69
N ASP A 23 1.81 12.58 -2.90
CA ASP A 23 3.08 12.10 -3.46
C ASP A 23 4.03 11.56 -2.37
N THR A 24 3.70 11.83 -1.12
CA THR A 24 4.48 11.44 0.06
C THR A 24 3.58 10.78 1.09
N ALA A 25 4.16 9.85 1.85
CA ALA A 25 3.50 9.19 2.97
C ALA A 25 4.52 8.86 4.06
N ARG A 26 4.02 8.70 5.28
CA ARG A 26 4.80 8.40 6.48
C ARG A 26 4.91 6.89 6.68
N ASN A 27 5.93 6.50 7.43
CA ASN A 27 6.10 5.11 7.84
C ASN A 27 4.87 4.64 8.62
N GLY A 28 4.35 3.49 8.23
CA GLY A 28 3.16 2.91 8.81
C GLY A 28 1.85 3.33 8.14
N GLU A 29 1.84 4.26 7.18
CA GLU A 29 0.62 4.57 6.43
C GLU A 29 0.32 3.51 5.36
N ILE A 30 -0.96 3.23 5.12
CA ILE A 30 -1.38 2.37 4.01
C ILE A 30 -1.47 3.24 2.76
N VAL A 31 -0.74 2.87 1.72
CA VAL A 31 -0.61 3.68 0.51
C VAL A 31 -1.01 2.89 -0.73
N VAL A 32 -1.44 3.62 -1.75
CA VAL A 32 -1.44 3.12 -3.12
C VAL A 32 -0.07 3.44 -3.70
N ALA A 33 0.71 2.40 -3.95
CA ALA A 33 2.02 2.48 -4.57
C ALA A 33 1.94 1.96 -6.01
N LEU A 34 2.50 2.73 -6.95
CA LEU A 34 2.71 2.31 -8.32
C LEU A 34 4.17 1.86 -8.46
N ILE A 35 4.37 0.57 -8.72
CA ILE A 35 5.68 -0.06 -8.89
C ILE A 35 6.03 -0.09 -10.37
N ASN A 36 7.23 0.36 -10.73
CA ASN A 36 7.76 0.38 -12.10
C ASN A 36 6.84 1.06 -13.14
N ASN A 37 5.96 1.97 -12.70
CA ASN A 37 4.92 2.60 -13.54
C ASN A 37 3.91 1.63 -14.19
N GLU A 38 3.83 0.37 -13.73
CA GLU A 38 3.00 -0.67 -14.34
C GLU A 38 1.97 -1.24 -13.37
N GLU A 39 2.34 -1.47 -12.11
CA GLU A 39 1.51 -2.18 -11.15
C GLU A 39 1.12 -1.32 -9.95
N ALA A 40 -0.18 -1.08 -9.78
CA ALA A 40 -0.71 -0.39 -8.60
C ALA A 40 -1.05 -1.40 -7.50
N THR A 41 -0.46 -1.24 -6.32
CA THR A 41 -0.67 -2.10 -5.15
C THR A 41 -1.07 -1.30 -3.92
N LEU A 42 -1.83 -1.93 -3.02
CA LEU A 42 -2.15 -1.38 -1.70
C LEU A 42 -1.27 -2.08 -0.67
N LYS A 43 -0.41 -1.33 0.02
CA LYS A 43 0.54 -1.87 1.01
C LYS A 43 0.78 -0.84 2.12
N ARG A 44 1.28 -1.30 3.27
CA ARG A 44 1.80 -0.39 4.29
C ARG A 44 3.22 0.04 3.93
N LEU A 45 3.46 1.34 3.96
CA LEU A 45 4.75 1.92 3.61
C LEU A 45 5.71 1.87 4.79
N GLN A 46 6.96 1.48 4.53
CA GLN A 46 8.07 1.65 5.45
C GLN A 46 9.28 2.17 4.66
N ASN A 47 9.67 3.42 4.93
CA ASN A 47 10.91 4.01 4.43
C ASN A 47 12.07 3.54 5.31
N ASN A 48 13.11 3.02 4.66
CA ASN A 48 14.32 2.53 5.32
C ASN A 48 15.42 3.61 5.34
N ASN A 49 16.38 3.46 6.25
CA ASN A 49 17.47 4.42 6.43
C ASN A 49 18.47 4.44 5.25
N ASP A 50 18.47 3.39 4.43
CA ASP A 50 19.32 3.25 3.23
C ASP A 50 18.71 3.88 1.97
N GLY A 51 17.55 4.55 2.10
CA GLY A 51 16.84 5.17 0.97
C GLY A 51 15.98 4.20 0.16
N SER A 52 15.84 2.93 0.59
CA SER A 52 14.88 2.00 0.02
C SER A 52 13.51 2.10 0.67
N VAL A 53 12.49 1.60 -0.03
CA VAL A 53 11.10 1.55 0.41
C VAL A 53 10.67 0.09 0.53
N THR A 54 10.21 -0.30 1.71
CA THR A 54 9.57 -1.59 1.95
C THR A 54 8.05 -1.42 1.91
N LEU A 55 7.40 -2.23 1.07
CA LEU A 55 5.97 -2.39 0.98
C LEU A 55 5.56 -3.63 1.76
N LEU A 56 4.94 -3.41 2.91
CA LEU A 56 4.51 -4.46 3.84
C LEU A 56 3.06 -4.88 3.49
N PRO A 57 2.79 -6.16 3.22
CA PRO A 57 1.43 -6.67 3.20
C PRO A 57 0.87 -6.72 4.63
N GLU A 58 -0.43 -6.51 4.75
CA GLU A 58 -1.20 -6.82 5.95
C GLU A 58 -1.88 -8.17 5.74
N ASN A 59 -1.04 -9.18 5.50
CA ASN A 59 -1.42 -10.57 5.37
C ASN A 59 -0.21 -11.43 5.77
N SER A 60 -0.34 -12.16 6.86
CA SER A 60 0.69 -13.02 7.44
C SER A 60 1.23 -14.11 6.50
N ALA A 61 0.48 -14.49 5.45
CA ALA A 61 0.91 -15.45 4.44
C ALA A 61 1.78 -14.83 3.33
N MET A 62 1.89 -13.50 3.27
CA MET A 62 2.62 -12.76 2.24
C MET A 62 3.92 -12.16 2.79
N LYS A 63 4.94 -12.08 1.94
CA LYS A 63 6.24 -11.52 2.31
C LYS A 63 6.32 -10.01 2.01
N PRO A 64 7.00 -9.22 2.85
CA PRO A 64 7.38 -7.86 2.51
C PRO A 64 8.20 -7.80 1.23
N MET A 65 8.04 -6.72 0.46
CA MET A 65 8.81 -6.47 -0.75
C MET A 65 9.54 -5.13 -0.62
N SER A 66 10.84 -5.12 -0.84
CA SER A 66 11.66 -3.91 -0.77
C SER A 66 12.12 -3.51 -2.16
N TYR A 67 12.00 -2.21 -2.45
CA TYR A 67 12.33 -1.62 -3.73
C TYR A 67 13.17 -0.36 -3.53
N PRO A 68 14.02 0.02 -4.49
CA PRO A 68 14.58 1.36 -4.57
C PRO A 68 13.46 2.42 -4.61
N ALA A 69 13.63 3.55 -3.93
CA ALA A 69 12.62 4.61 -3.89
C ALA A 69 12.20 5.11 -5.29
N GLU A 70 13.12 5.11 -6.25
CA GLU A 70 12.85 5.50 -7.65
C GLU A 70 11.87 4.56 -8.39
N GLN A 71 11.75 3.30 -7.96
CA GLN A 71 10.84 2.33 -8.55
C GLN A 71 9.42 2.41 -7.98
N VAL A 72 9.23 3.12 -6.86
CA VAL A 72 7.97 3.17 -6.13
C VAL A 72 7.43 4.59 -6.13
N GLN A 73 6.31 4.80 -6.81
CA GLN A 73 5.60 6.08 -6.80
C GLN A 73 4.37 6.00 -5.90
N ILE A 74 4.30 6.86 -4.90
CA ILE A 74 3.11 6.98 -4.05
C ILE A 74 2.05 7.77 -4.83
N GLN A 75 0.88 7.15 -5.03
CA GLN A 75 -0.27 7.77 -5.68
C GLN A 75 -1.24 8.38 -4.66
N GLY A 76 -1.17 7.91 -3.42
CA GLY A 76 -1.91 8.48 -2.30
C GLY A 76 -1.95 7.59 -1.08
N VAL A 77 -2.56 8.13 -0.03
CA VAL A 77 -2.69 7.49 1.28
C VAL A 77 -4.14 7.08 1.51
N LEU A 78 -4.37 5.89 2.04
CA LEU A 78 -5.71 5.43 2.41
C LEU A 78 -6.23 6.22 3.61
N VAL A 79 -7.42 6.82 3.45
CA VAL A 79 -8.07 7.61 4.52
C VAL A 79 -9.37 7.01 5.02
N SER A 80 -10.06 6.21 4.21
CA SER A 80 -11.32 5.57 4.62
C SER A 80 -11.60 4.31 3.83
N LEU A 81 -12.40 3.42 4.43
CA LEU A 81 -12.90 2.20 3.81
C LEU A 81 -14.44 2.21 3.82
N LEU A 82 -15.03 1.77 2.72
CA LEU A 82 -16.47 1.66 2.50
C LEU A 82 -16.77 0.22 2.06
N ARG A 83 -17.57 -0.47 2.85
CA ARG A 83 -18.08 -1.82 2.53
C ARG A 83 -19.59 -1.77 2.39
N ARG A 84 -20.10 -2.32 1.30
CA ARG A 84 -21.54 -2.51 1.07
C ARG A 84 -21.91 -3.94 1.42
N TYR A 85 -23.03 -4.11 2.11
CA TYR A 85 -23.63 -5.41 2.47
C TYR A 85 -24.90 -5.63 1.67
#